data_AF-A0A444GRW8-F1
#
_entry.id   AF-A0A444GRW8-F1
#
_cell.length_a   1.000
_cell.length_b   1.000
_cell.length_c   1.000
_cell.angle_alpha   90.00
_cell.angle_beta   90.00
_cell.angle_gamma   90.00
#
_symmetry.space_group_name_H-M   'P 1'
#
loop_
_entity.id
_entity.type
_entity.pdbx_description
1 polymer ?
#
loop_
_entity_poly.entity_id
_entity_poly.type
_entity_poly.pdbx_seq_one_letter_code
_entity_poly.pdbx_strand_id
1 'polypeptide(L)'
;MSVSGGGISLSERFGYLIGVGSNLSPRDNCEQVVGAVLACFGRLSLSSAVHTEPVGVSTPNAFINLMLYIETDWPAERLKDWTNALEERLGRDRSHPERKMIDRPADLDTLQQLVPGQALQPELIRESYYRDIVRELAAHLEGAAPRPTALPVCRLRLMDGSEVGDGAATIHLDRATGRIGIVQ
;
A
#
# COMPACT_ATOMS: atom_id res chain seq x y z
N MET A 1 -51.73 -8.72 -2.29
CA MET A 1 -50.81 -7.60 -2.60
C MET A 1 -49.51 -7.91 -1.89
N SER A 2 -48.52 -8.38 -2.63
CA SER A 2 -47.23 -8.80 -2.09
C SER A 2 -46.33 -7.57 -1.97
N VAL A 3 -45.87 -7.27 -0.75
CA VAL A 3 -44.91 -6.20 -0.53
C VAL A 3 -43.53 -6.74 -0.86
N SER A 4 -42.94 -6.19 -1.92
CA SER A 4 -41.54 -6.35 -2.30
C SER A 4 -40.64 -5.69 -1.24
N GLY A 5 -40.02 -6.51 -0.39
CA GLY A 5 -38.90 -6.09 0.43
C GLY A 5 -37.63 -6.16 -0.40
N GLY A 6 -37.22 -5.04 -1.00
CA GLY A 6 -35.91 -4.90 -1.63
C GLY A 6 -34.84 -5.06 -0.56
N GLY A 7 -34.12 -6.18 -0.61
CA GLY A 7 -32.95 -6.40 0.23
C GLY A 7 -31.88 -5.39 -0.14
N ILE A 8 -31.36 -4.66 0.85
CA ILE A 8 -30.12 -3.91 0.73
C ILE A 8 -29.03 -4.94 0.38
N SER A 9 -28.57 -4.97 -0.86
CA SER A 9 -27.35 -5.68 -1.20
C SER A 9 -26.22 -4.95 -0.49
N LEU A 10 -25.78 -5.50 0.64
CA LEU A 10 -24.51 -5.10 1.23
C LEU A 10 -23.45 -5.49 0.21
N SER A 11 -22.87 -4.50 -0.46
CA SER A 11 -21.71 -4.72 -1.34
C SER A 11 -20.63 -5.41 -0.51
N GLU A 12 -20.19 -6.58 -0.95
CA GLU A 12 -19.11 -7.31 -0.31
C GLU A 12 -17.88 -6.40 -0.24
N ARG A 13 -17.30 -6.26 0.96
CA ARG A 13 -16.09 -5.46 1.16
C ARG A 13 -14.91 -6.39 1.42
N PHE A 14 -13.77 -6.01 0.87
CA PHE A 14 -12.51 -6.72 0.96
C PHE A 14 -11.45 -5.81 1.58
N GLY A 15 -10.58 -6.39 2.40
CA GLY A 15 -9.32 -5.79 2.81
C GLY A 15 -8.19 -6.30 1.92
N TYR A 16 -7.24 -5.44 1.56
CA TYR A 16 -6.08 -5.84 0.77
C TYR A 16 -4.79 -5.32 1.39
N LEU A 17 -3.83 -6.23 1.57
CA LEU A 17 -2.45 -5.90 1.89
C LEU A 17 -1.66 -5.80 0.59
N ILE A 18 -1.09 -4.63 0.31
CA ILE A 18 -0.38 -4.32 -0.93
C ILE A 18 1.06 -3.96 -0.59
N GLY A 19 2.02 -4.68 -1.15
CA GLY A 19 3.43 -4.28 -1.13
C GLY A 19 3.71 -3.25 -2.20
N VAL A 20 4.44 -2.19 -1.84
CA VAL A 20 4.91 -1.16 -2.77
C VAL A 20 6.43 -1.16 -2.74
N GLY A 21 7.05 -1.24 -3.91
CA GLY A 21 8.51 -1.14 -4.08
C GLY A 21 8.91 -0.19 -5.20
N SER A 22 9.94 0.62 -4.99
CA SER A 22 10.50 1.51 -6.01
C SER A 22 12.00 1.68 -5.85
N ASN A 23 12.76 1.73 -6.96
CA ASN A 23 14.18 2.08 -6.95
C ASN A 23 14.61 3.13 -7.99
N LEU A 24 13.69 3.58 -8.86
CA LEU A 24 13.89 4.78 -9.68
C LEU A 24 13.12 5.94 -9.06
N SER A 25 13.78 7.06 -8.78
CA SER A 25 13.20 8.20 -8.03
C SER A 25 12.31 7.74 -6.86
N PRO A 26 12.83 6.88 -5.96
CA PRO A 26 11.97 6.01 -5.17
C PRO A 26 11.08 6.75 -4.19
N ARG A 27 11.57 7.85 -3.60
CA ARG A 27 10.77 8.68 -2.71
C ARG A 27 9.58 9.29 -3.45
N ASP A 28 9.85 10.00 -4.54
CA ASP A 28 8.84 10.71 -5.33
C ASP A 28 7.79 9.74 -5.88
N ASN A 29 8.20 8.54 -6.30
CA ASN A 29 7.26 7.54 -6.80
C ASN A 29 6.43 6.90 -5.68
N CYS A 30 7.01 6.62 -4.51
CA CYS A 30 6.24 6.17 -3.35
C CYS A 30 5.24 7.24 -2.87
N GLU A 31 5.62 8.52 -2.85
CA GLU A 31 4.72 9.64 -2.55
C GLU A 31 3.54 9.70 -3.53
N GLN A 32 3.81 9.55 -4.84
CA GLN A 32 2.76 9.49 -5.86
C GLN A 32 1.85 8.26 -5.72
N VAL A 33 2.39 7.09 -5.36
CA VAL A 33 1.60 5.89 -5.09
C VAL A 33 0.66 6.12 -3.90
N VAL A 34 1.17 6.58 -2.76
CA VAL A 34 0.38 6.86 -1.56
C VAL A 34 -0.72 7.89 -1.87
N GLY A 35 -0.38 8.98 -2.57
CA GLY A 35 -1.34 9.99 -3.00
C GLY A 35 -2.43 9.43 -3.92
N ALA A 36 -2.06 8.59 -4.90
CA ALA A 36 -3.01 7.98 -5.82
C ALA A 36 -3.96 6.99 -5.13
N VAL A 37 -3.44 6.15 -4.23
CA VAL A 37 -4.23 5.22 -3.42
C VAL A 37 -5.18 6.00 -2.51
N LEU A 38 -4.69 7.03 -1.84
CA LEU A 38 -5.51 7.87 -0.97
C LEU A 38 -6.62 8.59 -1.74
N ALA A 39 -6.33 9.16 -2.91
CA ALA A 39 -7.33 9.80 -3.75
C ALA A 39 -8.40 8.82 -4.26
N CYS A 40 -8.00 7.58 -4.59
CA CYS A 40 -8.89 6.54 -5.08
C CYS A 40 -9.81 6.02 -3.97
N PHE A 41 -9.26 5.63 -2.82
CA PHE A 41 -10.00 4.91 -1.78
C PHE A 41 -10.45 5.82 -0.61
N GLY A 42 -9.88 7.01 -0.46
CA GLY A 42 -10.22 7.98 0.59
C GLY A 42 -9.66 7.64 1.98
N ARG A 43 -9.15 6.41 2.16
CA ARG A 43 -8.48 5.96 3.37
C ARG A 43 -7.47 4.88 3.01
N LEU A 44 -6.32 4.90 3.67
CA LEU A 44 -5.37 3.79 3.67
C LEU A 44 -4.63 3.75 5.01
N SER A 45 -4.15 2.58 5.39
CA SER A 45 -3.11 2.45 6.41
C SER A 45 -1.80 2.08 5.73
N LEU A 46 -0.67 2.57 6.23
CA LEU A 46 0.66 2.26 5.73
C LEU A 46 1.59 1.87 6.86
N SER A 47 2.61 1.07 6.54
CA SER A 47 3.77 0.86 7.41
C SER A 47 4.78 2.01 7.32
N SER A 48 5.86 1.92 8.07
CA SER A 48 7.11 2.60 7.73
C SER A 48 7.50 2.33 6.28
N ALA A 49 8.04 3.33 5.60
CA ALA A 49 8.69 3.20 4.30
C ALA A 49 10.19 3.02 4.54
N VAL A 50 10.76 1.92 4.04
CA VAL A 50 12.10 1.46 4.42
C VAL A 50 13.02 1.31 3.22
N HIS A 51 14.28 1.65 3.40
CA HIS A 51 15.32 1.33 2.44
C HIS A 51 15.70 -0.14 2.53
N THR A 52 15.78 -0.81 1.39
CA THR A 52 16.20 -2.22 1.30
C THR A 52 17.15 -2.42 0.14
N GLU A 53 18.12 -3.31 0.31
CA GLU A 53 18.98 -3.76 -0.78
C GLU A 53 18.18 -4.49 -1.87
N PRO A 54 18.60 -4.38 -3.15
CA PRO A 54 17.94 -5.07 -4.24
C PRO A 54 18.07 -6.58 -4.12
N VAL A 55 16.98 -7.30 -4.33
CA VAL A 55 16.94 -8.77 -4.36
C VAL A 55 16.44 -9.22 -5.73
N GLY A 56 17.24 -10.02 -6.43
CA GLY A 56 16.89 -10.54 -7.76
C GLY A 56 16.98 -9.52 -8.91
N VAL A 57 17.56 -8.34 -8.65
CA VAL A 57 17.86 -7.28 -9.62
C VAL A 57 19.34 -6.92 -9.48
N SER A 58 20.09 -6.88 -10.60
CA SER A 58 21.50 -6.46 -10.57
C SER A 58 21.60 -4.95 -10.77
N THR A 59 21.55 -4.21 -9.67
CA THR A 59 21.52 -2.74 -9.66
C THR A 59 22.21 -2.21 -8.40
N PRO A 60 22.86 -1.03 -8.45
CA PRO A 60 23.31 -0.33 -7.24
C PRO A 60 22.19 0.45 -6.55
N ASN A 61 21.01 0.56 -7.16
CA ASN A 61 19.92 1.38 -6.67
C ASN A 61 19.13 0.64 -5.57
N ALA A 62 19.24 1.12 -4.34
CA ALA A 62 18.43 0.65 -3.22
C ALA A 62 16.94 0.92 -3.49
N PHE A 63 16.09 0.03 -2.97
CA PHE A 63 14.65 0.20 -3.03
C PHE A 63 14.14 0.99 -1.82
N ILE A 64 13.04 1.72 -1.99
CA ILE A 64 12.11 2.03 -0.90
C ILE A 64 10.96 1.03 -1.00
N ASN A 65 10.66 0.39 0.13
CA ASN A 65 9.60 -0.59 0.28
C ASN A 65 8.64 -0.16 1.40
N LEU A 66 7.33 -0.29 1.17
CA LEU A 66 6.30 -0.05 2.19
C LEU A 66 5.10 -0.94 1.97
N MET A 67 4.31 -1.14 3.03
CA MET A 67 3.04 -1.86 2.98
C MET A 67 1.88 -0.88 3.04
N LEU A 68 0.86 -1.13 2.25
CA LEU A 68 -0.44 -0.46 2.33
C LEU A 68 -1.52 -1.47 2.71
N TYR A 69 -2.46 -1.06 3.55
CA TYR A 69 -3.73 -1.73 3.76
C TYR A 69 -4.87 -0.81 3.33
N ILE A 70 -5.74 -1.33 2.48
CA ILE A 70 -6.96 -0.65 2.03
C ILE A 70 -8.17 -1.54 2.21
N GLU A 71 -9.34 -0.92 2.28
CA GLU A 71 -10.63 -1.61 2.21
C GLU A 71 -11.48 -1.06 1.08
N THR A 72 -12.05 -1.95 0.28
CA THR A 72 -12.80 -1.58 -0.93
C THR A 72 -13.88 -2.62 -1.24
N ASP A 73 -14.88 -2.22 -2.01
CA ASP A 73 -15.86 -3.10 -2.66
C ASP A 73 -15.36 -3.67 -4.00
N TRP A 74 -14.11 -3.37 -4.38
CA TRP A 74 -13.53 -3.87 -5.62
C TRP A 74 -13.05 -5.31 -5.47
N PRO A 75 -13.41 -6.21 -6.40
CA PRO A 75 -12.80 -7.53 -6.45
C PRO A 75 -11.32 -7.44 -6.81
N ALA A 76 -10.57 -8.51 -6.51
CA ALA A 76 -9.13 -8.56 -6.67
C ALA A 76 -8.65 -8.27 -8.10
N GLU A 77 -9.39 -8.74 -9.11
CA GLU A 77 -9.10 -8.49 -10.53
C GLU A 77 -9.13 -6.99 -10.84
N ARG A 78 -10.20 -6.29 -10.43
CA ARG A 78 -10.33 -4.84 -10.63
C ARG A 78 -9.23 -4.06 -9.89
N LEU A 79 -8.89 -4.48 -8.67
CA LEU A 79 -7.77 -3.89 -7.95
C LEU A 79 -6.46 -4.09 -8.71
N LYS A 80 -6.23 -5.29 -9.26
CA LYS A 80 -5.01 -5.58 -10.02
C LYS A 80 -4.90 -4.77 -11.31
N ASP A 81 -6.01 -4.58 -12.03
CA ASP A 81 -6.03 -3.71 -13.21
C ASP A 81 -5.68 -2.27 -12.85
N TRP A 82 -6.25 -1.77 -11.74
CA TRP A 82 -5.96 -0.42 -11.27
C TRP A 82 -4.51 -0.24 -10.81
N THR A 83 -3.94 -1.20 -10.07
CA THR A 83 -2.53 -1.12 -9.66
C THR A 83 -1.59 -1.21 -10.86
N ASN A 84 -1.86 -2.08 -11.84
CA ASN A 84 -1.08 -2.15 -13.07
C ASN A 84 -1.12 -0.81 -13.84
N ALA A 85 -2.30 -0.20 -13.98
CA ALA A 85 -2.45 1.10 -14.64
C ALA A 85 -1.73 2.23 -13.89
N LEU A 86 -1.70 2.17 -12.54
CA LEU A 86 -0.92 3.11 -11.74
C LEU A 86 0.58 2.98 -12.00
N GLU A 87 1.11 1.75 -12.03
CA GLU A 87 2.52 1.51 -12.35
C GLU A 87 2.90 2.01 -13.75
N GLU A 88 2.06 1.74 -14.75
CA GLU A 88 2.28 2.21 -16.13
C GLU A 88 2.28 3.74 -16.21
N ARG A 89 1.36 4.40 -15.50
CA ARG A 89 1.33 5.87 -15.41
C ARG A 89 2.58 6.45 -14.74
N LEU A 90 3.21 5.71 -13.83
CA LEU A 90 4.49 6.08 -13.21
C LEU A 90 5.69 5.68 -14.08
N GLY A 91 5.48 5.12 -15.26
CA GLY A 91 6.51 4.82 -16.25
C GLY A 91 7.03 3.38 -16.21
N ARG A 92 6.37 2.45 -15.50
CA ARG A 92 6.76 1.04 -15.53
C ARG A 92 6.43 0.45 -16.90
N ASP A 93 7.44 -0.01 -17.62
CA ASP A 93 7.24 -0.85 -18.81
C ASP A 93 6.88 -2.28 -18.39
N ARG A 94 5.58 -2.55 -18.32
CA ARG A 94 5.07 -3.89 -18.03
C ARG A 94 5.18 -4.82 -19.23
N SER A 95 5.51 -4.37 -20.44
CA SER A 95 5.67 -5.24 -21.60
C SER A 95 7.06 -5.85 -21.71
N HIS A 96 8.06 -5.28 -21.02
CA HIS A 96 9.44 -5.75 -21.08
C HIS A 96 9.59 -7.20 -20.60
N PRO A 97 10.26 -8.10 -21.36
CA PRO A 97 10.39 -9.51 -21.00
C PRO A 97 11.12 -9.71 -19.66
N GLU A 98 12.05 -8.82 -19.34
CA GLU A 98 12.85 -8.85 -18.10
C GLU A 98 12.36 -7.87 -17.02
N ARG A 99 11.11 -7.39 -17.10
CA ARG A 99 10.53 -6.38 -16.17
C ARG A 99 10.67 -6.68 -14.67
N LYS A 100 10.95 -7.94 -14.31
CA LYS A 100 11.20 -8.39 -12.92
C LYS A 100 12.66 -8.29 -12.49
N MET A 101 13.61 -8.18 -13.42
CA MET A 101 15.06 -8.20 -13.19
C MET A 101 15.73 -6.84 -13.41
N ILE A 102 14.95 -5.81 -13.74
CA ILE A 102 15.42 -4.45 -14.00
C ILE A 102 14.83 -3.45 -13.01
N ASP A 103 15.44 -2.27 -12.95
CA ASP A 103 14.95 -1.14 -12.16
C ASP A 103 13.54 -0.72 -12.58
N ARG A 104 12.78 -0.19 -11.62
CA ARG A 104 11.38 0.21 -11.86
C ARG A 104 10.97 1.42 -11.02
N PRO A 105 10.10 2.28 -11.57
CA PRO A 105 9.56 3.42 -10.85
C PRO A 105 8.56 3.02 -9.77
N ALA A 106 7.81 1.94 -9.95
CA ALA A 106 6.93 1.39 -8.93
C ALA A 106 6.61 -0.09 -9.23
N ASP A 107 6.34 -0.84 -8.17
CA ASP A 107 5.85 -2.22 -8.17
C ASP A 107 4.77 -2.33 -7.08
N LEU A 108 3.56 -2.76 -7.45
CA LEU A 108 2.41 -2.92 -6.56
C LEU A 108 1.89 -4.35 -6.64
N ASP A 109 2.14 -5.10 -5.57
CA ASP A 109 1.75 -6.50 -5.44
C ASP A 109 0.74 -6.70 -4.32
N THR A 110 -0.44 -7.22 -4.67
CA THR A 110 -1.45 -7.63 -3.69
C THR A 110 -1.00 -8.94 -3.04
N LEU A 111 -0.58 -8.87 -1.78
CA LEU A 111 -0.02 -10.00 -1.04
C LEU A 111 -1.09 -10.81 -0.30
N GLN A 112 -2.13 -10.16 0.21
CA GLN A 112 -3.25 -10.80 0.89
C GLN A 112 -4.58 -10.13 0.54
N GLN A 113 -5.63 -10.95 0.41
CA GLN A 113 -7.02 -10.53 0.43
C GLN A 113 -7.63 -11.01 1.75
N LEU A 114 -8.32 -10.11 2.45
CA LEU A 114 -8.87 -10.33 3.78
C LEU A 114 -10.36 -9.96 3.79
N VAL A 115 -11.09 -10.52 4.74
CA VAL A 115 -12.35 -9.92 5.18
C VAL A 115 -11.99 -8.72 6.07
N PRO A 116 -12.61 -7.53 5.90
CA PRO A 116 -12.37 -6.39 6.77
C PRO A 116 -12.49 -6.75 8.26
N GLY A 117 -11.52 -6.33 9.06
CA GLY A 117 -11.42 -6.66 10.49
C GLY A 117 -10.71 -7.99 10.79
N GLN A 118 -10.40 -8.81 9.78
CA GLN A 118 -9.48 -9.94 9.97
C GLN A 118 -8.05 -9.43 10.16
N ALA A 119 -7.34 -9.99 11.14
CA ALA A 119 -5.94 -9.67 11.39
C ALA A 119 -5.07 -10.01 10.17
N LEU A 120 -4.07 -9.16 9.90
CA LEU A 120 -3.01 -9.46 8.94
C LEU A 120 -2.22 -10.67 9.43
N GLN A 121 -1.68 -11.46 8.49
CA GLN A 121 -0.85 -12.62 8.81
C GLN A 121 0.59 -12.41 8.30
N PRO A 122 1.47 -11.73 9.05
CA PRO A 122 2.84 -11.44 8.63
C PRO A 122 3.64 -12.69 8.25
N GLU A 123 3.34 -13.83 8.87
CA GLU A 123 4.03 -15.12 8.67
C GLU A 123 3.77 -15.73 7.28
N LEU A 124 2.69 -15.30 6.60
CA LEU A 124 2.40 -15.72 5.22
C LEU A 124 3.21 -14.93 4.18
N ILE A 125 3.89 -13.85 4.59
CA ILE A 125 4.68 -13.01 3.70
C ILE A 125 6.04 -13.67 3.43
N ARG A 126 6.26 -14.02 2.17
CA ARG A 126 7.44 -14.80 1.74
C ARG A 126 8.70 -13.93 1.74
N GLU A 127 8.55 -12.69 1.31
CA GLU A 127 9.58 -11.67 1.22
C GLU A 127 10.02 -11.27 2.63
N SER A 128 11.23 -11.67 3.01
CA SER A 128 11.74 -11.44 4.38
C SER A 128 11.83 -9.96 4.73
N TYR A 129 12.14 -9.10 3.76
CA TYR A 129 12.27 -7.66 3.95
C TYR A 129 10.93 -6.95 4.23
N TYR A 130 9.78 -7.60 3.96
CA TYR A 130 8.47 -7.06 4.32
C TYR A 130 8.02 -7.45 5.73
N ARG A 131 8.56 -8.51 6.35
CA ARG A 131 7.98 -9.07 7.58
C ARG A 131 7.89 -8.08 8.74
N ASP A 132 8.94 -7.30 8.97
CA ASP A 132 8.96 -6.35 10.09
C ASP A 132 7.95 -5.21 9.89
N ILE A 133 7.87 -4.66 8.68
CA ILE A 133 6.92 -3.58 8.36
C ILE A 133 5.47 -4.08 8.25
N VAL A 134 5.25 -5.35 7.91
CA VAL A 134 3.91 -5.97 7.98
C VAL A 134 3.48 -6.19 9.43
N ARG A 135 4.40 -6.60 10.33
CA ARG A 135 4.12 -6.71 11.77
C ARG A 135 3.82 -5.37 12.40
N GLU A 136 4.58 -4.34 12.02
CA GLU A 136 4.34 -2.96 12.43
C GLU A 136 2.93 -2.50 12.02
N LEU A 137 2.56 -2.69 10.75
CA LEU A 137 1.23 -2.35 10.24
C LEU A 137 0.12 -3.18 10.90
N ALA A 138 0.33 -4.48 11.14
CA ALA A 138 -0.64 -5.33 11.82
C ALA A 138 -0.94 -4.83 13.24
N ALA A 139 0.12 -4.52 14.01
CA ALA A 139 -0.03 -3.97 15.36
C ALA A 139 -0.83 -2.66 15.35
N HIS A 140 -0.53 -1.76 14.40
CA HIS A 140 -1.28 -0.50 14.23
C HIS A 140 -2.76 -0.73 13.95
N LEU A 141 -3.08 -1.64 13.02
CA LEU A 141 -4.47 -1.98 12.68
C LEU A 141 -5.24 -2.59 13.85
N GLU A 142 -4.55 -3.30 14.75
CA GLU A 142 -5.10 -3.89 15.96
C GLU A 142 -5.15 -2.91 17.16
N GLY A 143 -4.65 -1.68 17.00
CA GLY A 143 -4.56 -0.69 18.09
C GLY A 143 -3.50 -1.06 19.15
N ALA A 144 -2.57 -1.94 18.81
CA ALA A 144 -1.42 -2.29 19.63
C ALA A 144 -0.23 -1.37 19.33
N ALA A 145 0.68 -1.22 20.30
CA ALA A 145 1.91 -0.46 20.09
C ALA A 145 2.79 -1.14 19.03
N PRO A 146 3.06 -0.49 17.87
CA PRO A 146 3.89 -1.08 16.84
C PRO A 146 5.33 -1.22 17.31
N ARG A 147 6.00 -2.28 16.86
CA ARG A 147 7.45 -2.41 17.01
C ARG A 147 8.13 -1.73 15.81
N PRO A 148 9.01 -0.74 16.03
CA PRO A 148 9.72 -0.10 14.94
C PRO A 148 10.57 -1.12 14.15
N THR A 149 10.65 -0.92 12.84
CA THR A 149 11.60 -1.64 12.00
C THR A 149 13.05 -1.26 12.36
N ALA A 150 13.99 -2.19 12.16
CA ALA A 150 15.42 -1.90 12.27
C ALA A 150 16.00 -1.32 10.97
N LEU A 151 15.24 -1.32 9.88
CA LEU A 151 15.66 -0.80 8.58
C LEU A 151 15.67 0.73 8.56
N PRO A 152 16.54 1.37 7.75
CA PRO A 152 16.52 2.82 7.59
C PRO A 152 15.19 3.28 6.98
N VAL A 153 14.50 4.20 7.67
CA VAL A 153 13.21 4.73 7.22
C VAL A 153 13.35 5.94 6.29
N CYS A 154 12.37 6.13 5.41
CA CYS A 154 12.25 7.27 4.51
C CYS A 154 10.91 7.97 4.75
N ARG A 155 10.94 9.27 5.07
CA ARG A 155 9.71 10.05 5.19
C ARG A 155 9.17 10.43 3.81
N LEU A 156 7.89 10.13 3.61
CA LEU A 156 7.11 10.46 2.43
C LEU A 156 6.27 11.70 2.73
N ARG A 157 6.23 12.65 1.78
CA ARG A 157 5.43 13.86 1.85
C ARG A 157 4.08 13.65 1.15
N LEU A 158 2.99 14.02 1.83
CA LEU A 158 1.65 14.04 1.27
C LEU A 158 1.35 15.38 0.58
N MET A 159 0.23 15.45 -0.16
CA MET A 159 -0.12 16.61 -0.99
C MET A 159 -0.35 17.90 -0.19
N ASP A 160 -0.75 17.80 1.08
CA ASP A 160 -0.93 18.95 1.98
C ASP A 160 0.38 19.35 2.71
N GLY A 161 1.49 18.66 2.41
CA GLY A 161 2.80 18.89 3.00
C GLY A 161 3.06 18.13 4.30
N SER A 162 2.09 17.37 4.82
CA SER A 162 2.30 16.47 5.96
C SER A 162 3.26 15.32 5.60
N GLU A 163 3.88 14.70 6.60
CA GLU A 163 4.85 13.62 6.43
C GLU A 163 4.35 12.32 7.07
N VAL A 164 4.65 11.19 6.43
CA VAL A 164 4.38 9.82 6.90
C VAL A 164 5.58 8.91 6.57
N GLY A 165 5.55 7.65 7.00
CA GLY A 165 6.53 6.64 6.59
C GLY A 165 7.71 6.43 7.55
N ASP A 166 7.75 7.13 8.69
CA ASP A 166 8.66 6.83 9.82
C ASP A 166 7.98 6.03 10.95
N GLY A 167 6.82 5.45 10.65
CA GLY A 167 6.03 4.57 11.49
C GLY A 167 4.76 4.15 10.76
N ALA A 168 4.08 3.13 11.28
CA ALA A 168 2.75 2.80 10.79
C ALA A 168 1.77 3.94 11.07
N ALA A 169 0.87 4.20 10.12
CA ALA A 169 -0.11 5.26 10.21
C ALA A 169 -1.36 4.91 9.41
N THR A 170 -2.46 5.59 9.73
CA THR A 170 -3.70 5.58 8.96
C THR A 170 -3.96 6.99 8.46
N ILE A 171 -4.14 7.12 7.15
CA ILE A 171 -4.41 8.38 6.48
C ILE A 171 -5.88 8.39 6.03
N HIS A 172 -6.54 9.52 6.28
CA HIS A 172 -7.90 9.81 5.86
C HIS A 172 -7.91 11.03 4.95
N LEU A 173 -8.67 10.96 3.85
CA LEU A 173 -8.97 12.11 3.01
C LEU A 173 -10.45 12.46 3.16
N ASP A 174 -10.72 13.63 3.73
CA ASP A 174 -12.03 14.24 3.65
C ASP A 174 -12.24 14.75 2.22
N ARG A 175 -13.05 14.03 1.44
CA ARG A 175 -13.31 14.37 0.03
C ARG A 175 -14.06 15.69 -0.15
N ALA A 176 -14.79 16.15 0.87
CA ALA A 176 -15.53 17.41 0.78
C ALA A 176 -14.61 18.61 0.97
N THR A 177 -13.62 18.50 1.86
CA THR A 177 -12.72 19.61 2.20
C THR A 177 -11.31 19.48 1.63
N GLY A 178 -10.94 18.30 1.11
CA GLY A 178 -9.59 17.96 0.70
C GLY A 178 -8.61 17.78 1.87
N ARG A 179 -9.08 17.85 3.11
CA ARG A 179 -8.22 17.75 4.30
C ARG A 179 -7.72 16.33 4.51
N ILE A 180 -6.45 16.24 4.89
CA ILE A 180 -5.82 14.97 5.27
C ILE A 180 -5.76 14.89 6.80
N GLY A 181 -6.19 13.75 7.33
CA GLY A 181 -6.02 13.39 8.74
C GLY A 181 -5.09 12.18 8.86
N ILE A 182 -4.16 12.21 9.82
CA ILE A 182 -3.20 11.15 10.07
C ILE A 182 -3.39 10.65 11.51
N VAL A 183 -3.46 9.33 11.68
CA VAL A 183 -3.51 8.65 12.97
C VAL A 183 -2.34 7.67 13.04
N GLN A 184 -1.45 7.87 14.01
CA GLN A 184 -0.28 7.02 14.28
C GLN A 184 -0.50 6.21 15.56
#